data_AF-A0A7Y0B7I9-F1
#
_entry.id   AF-A0A7Y0B7I9-F1
#
_cell.length_a   1.000
_cell.length_b   1.000
_cell.length_c   1.000
_cell.angle_alpha   90.00
_cell.angle_beta   90.00
_cell.angle_gamma   90.00
#
_symmetry.space_group_name_H-M   'P 1'
#
loop_
_entity.id
_entity.type
_entity.pdbx_description
1 polymer ?
#
loop_
_entity_poly.entity_id
_entity_poly.type
_entity_poly.pdbx_seq_one_letter_code
_entity_poly.pdbx_strand_id
1 'polypeptide(L)'
;MTSHTILLARRRRHALLLHELAHLVAACGAAAASISQPFAMAPPETSEVEVDLARCVHLRQTAHASLEWARQRDAARWPAALKPADGRTFEARSEAAEAEVVLGLRDQEAVLPLAAVARRVADAWLTDREVALALIAETVAGGECTGEGILDEATVIAAVDGLRMLHRLPNGPQEPDAALEAERCLRASTAFALAAVLASCDLD
;
A
#
# COMPACT_ATOMS: atom_id res chain seq x y z
N MET A 1 -17.45 -23.20 19.16
CA MET A 1 -17.38 -21.90 19.88
C MET A 1 -17.37 -20.80 18.83
N THR A 2 -18.47 -20.06 18.68
CA THR A 2 -18.51 -18.87 17.82
C THR A 2 -17.94 -17.69 18.61
N SER A 3 -16.73 -17.28 18.25
CA SER A 3 -16.14 -16.05 18.78
C SER A 3 -16.91 -14.86 18.20
N HIS A 4 -17.63 -14.11 19.04
CA HIS A 4 -18.25 -12.85 18.64
C HIS A 4 -17.21 -11.74 18.78
N THR A 5 -16.54 -11.40 17.68
CA THR A 5 -15.62 -10.26 17.64
C THR A 5 -16.43 -8.97 17.47
N ILE A 6 -16.28 -8.03 18.39
CA ILE A 6 -16.77 -6.65 18.20
C ILE A 6 -15.96 -6.07 17.03
N LEU A 7 -16.58 -5.94 15.87
CA LEU A 7 -15.97 -5.26 14.73
C LEU A 7 -16.15 -3.76 14.93
N LEU A 8 -15.02 -3.08 15.13
CA LEU A 8 -14.96 -1.63 15.16
C LEU A 8 -15.48 -1.04 13.83
N ALA A 9 -16.04 0.17 13.90
CA ALA A 9 -16.80 0.76 12.80
C ALA A 9 -15.95 0.96 11.53
N ARG A 10 -14.68 1.40 11.67
CA ARG A 10 -13.78 1.55 10.53
C ARG A 10 -13.45 0.21 9.86
N ARG A 11 -13.08 -0.81 10.63
CA ARG A 11 -12.80 -2.16 10.08
C ARG A 11 -13.96 -2.71 9.26
N ARG A 12 -15.19 -2.46 9.69
CA ARG A 12 -16.39 -2.89 8.96
C ARG A 12 -16.60 -2.11 7.66
N ARG A 13 -16.22 -0.82 7.64
CA ARG A 13 -16.27 0.03 6.43
C ARG A 13 -15.28 -0.43 5.37
N HIS A 14 -14.05 -0.79 5.75
CA HIS A 14 -12.97 -1.18 4.84
C HIS A 14 -12.77 -2.69 4.72
N ALA A 15 -13.78 -3.51 5.01
CA ALA A 15 -13.58 -4.95 5.15
C ALA A 15 -13.09 -5.63 3.86
N LEU A 16 -13.55 -5.19 2.68
CA LEU A 16 -13.10 -5.76 1.41
C LEU A 16 -11.72 -5.24 1.02
N LEU A 17 -11.44 -3.97 1.27
CA LEU A 17 -10.10 -3.41 1.09
C LEU A 17 -9.07 -4.11 1.99
N LEU A 18 -9.40 -4.34 3.26
CA LEU A 18 -8.57 -5.09 4.21
C LEU A 18 -8.31 -6.52 3.73
N HIS A 19 -9.34 -7.19 3.20
CA HIS A 19 -9.21 -8.53 2.64
C HIS A 19 -8.24 -8.54 1.44
N GLU A 20 -8.40 -7.59 0.52
CA GLU A 20 -7.55 -7.48 -0.67
C GLU A 20 -6.10 -7.13 -0.30
N LEU A 21 -5.89 -6.22 0.65
CA LEU A 21 -4.55 -5.89 1.15
C LEU A 21 -3.87 -7.10 1.78
N ALA A 22 -4.59 -7.88 2.59
CA ALA A 22 -4.06 -9.12 3.16
C ALA A 22 -3.71 -10.16 2.08
N HIS A 23 -4.52 -10.26 1.03
CA HIS A 23 -4.24 -11.12 -0.12
C HIS A 23 -2.98 -10.67 -0.87
N LEU A 24 -2.80 -9.37 -1.12
CA LEU A 24 -1.60 -8.83 -1.76
C LEU A 24 -0.33 -9.03 -0.92
N VAL A 25 -0.40 -8.85 0.41
CA VAL A 25 0.71 -9.16 1.33
C VAL A 25 1.16 -10.61 1.16
N ALA A 26 0.23 -11.56 1.19
CA ALA A 26 0.50 -12.98 1.04
C ALA A 26 1.04 -13.32 -0.35
N ALA A 27 0.44 -12.76 -1.41
CA ALA A 27 0.86 -13.01 -2.78
C ALA A 27 2.27 -12.47 -3.06
N CYS A 28 2.61 -11.29 -2.53
CA CYS A 28 3.97 -10.74 -2.61
C CYS A 28 4.98 -11.65 -1.90
N GLY A 29 4.66 -12.14 -0.70
CA GLY A 29 5.53 -13.09 0.01
C GLY A 29 5.74 -14.39 -0.76
N ALA A 30 4.67 -14.94 -1.35
CA ALA A 30 4.74 -16.14 -2.17
C ALA A 30 5.58 -15.95 -3.45
N ALA A 31 5.47 -14.78 -4.09
CA ALA A 31 6.28 -14.44 -5.27
C ALA A 31 7.77 -14.26 -4.92
N ALA A 32 8.09 -13.61 -3.80
CA ALA A 32 9.47 -13.50 -3.32
C ALA A 32 10.06 -14.87 -2.96
N ALA A 33 9.26 -15.74 -2.32
CA ALA A 33 9.67 -17.09 -1.98
C ALA A 33 9.92 -17.96 -3.22
N SER A 34 9.10 -17.85 -4.27
CA SER A 34 9.30 -18.62 -5.51
C SER A 34 10.60 -18.29 -6.23
N ILE A 35 11.14 -17.08 -6.01
CA ILE A 35 12.44 -16.67 -6.52
C ILE A 35 13.58 -17.06 -5.56
N SER A 36 13.40 -16.80 -4.27
CA SER A 36 14.47 -16.99 -3.28
C SER A 36 14.74 -18.46 -2.96
N GLN A 37 13.71 -19.31 -3.08
CA GLN A 37 13.86 -20.73 -2.76
C GLN A 37 14.78 -21.48 -3.72
N PRO A 38 14.70 -21.32 -5.05
CA PRO A 38 15.70 -21.84 -5.98
C PRO A 38 17.13 -21.43 -5.61
N PHE A 39 17.37 -20.15 -5.26
CA PHE A 39 18.69 -19.68 -4.83
C PHE A 39 19.17 -20.36 -3.54
N ALA A 40 18.28 -20.54 -2.57
CA ALA A 40 18.62 -21.20 -1.31
C ALA A 40 18.91 -22.70 -1.47
N MET A 41 18.36 -23.34 -2.51
CA MET A 41 18.55 -24.76 -2.78
C MET A 41 19.72 -25.05 -3.73
N ALA A 42 20.22 -24.03 -4.44
CA ALA A 42 21.35 -24.17 -5.34
C ALA A 42 22.68 -24.30 -4.55
N PRO A 43 23.60 -25.18 -4.97
CA PRO A 43 24.97 -25.20 -4.45
C PRO A 43 25.67 -23.85 -4.66
N PRO A 44 26.60 -23.45 -3.77
CA PRO A 44 27.26 -22.15 -3.86
C PRO A 44 28.16 -21.99 -5.11
N GLU A 45 28.59 -23.11 -5.70
CA GLU A 45 29.33 -23.18 -6.97
C GLU A 45 28.46 -23.03 -8.23
N THR A 46 27.12 -23.02 -8.11
CA THR A 46 26.22 -22.84 -9.25
C THR A 46 26.16 -21.38 -9.69
N SER A 47 26.56 -21.09 -10.92
CA SER A 47 26.58 -19.73 -11.49
C SER A 47 25.24 -19.27 -12.05
N GLU A 48 24.34 -20.21 -12.36
CA GLU A 48 23.05 -19.93 -13.01
C GLU A 48 21.93 -20.72 -12.31
N VAL A 49 20.88 -20.01 -11.89
CA VAL A 49 19.70 -20.61 -11.26
C VAL A 49 18.47 -20.14 -12.01
N GLU A 50 17.72 -21.08 -12.58
CA GLU A 50 16.46 -20.80 -13.24
C GLU A 50 15.38 -20.44 -12.21
N VAL A 51 14.66 -19.35 -12.48
CA VAL A 51 13.62 -18.81 -11.60
C VAL A 51 12.41 -18.39 -12.41
N ASP A 52 11.22 -18.67 -11.90
CA ASP A 52 9.95 -18.31 -12.51
C ASP A 52 9.44 -16.95 -11.98
N LEU A 53 9.34 -15.96 -12.88
CA LEU A 53 8.85 -14.61 -12.58
C LEU A 53 7.35 -14.43 -12.86
N ALA A 54 6.63 -15.47 -13.28
CA ALA A 54 5.22 -15.37 -13.67
C ALA A 54 4.33 -14.79 -12.55
N ARG A 55 4.63 -15.12 -11.28
CA ARG A 55 3.90 -14.57 -10.12
C ARG A 55 4.10 -13.06 -9.96
N CYS A 56 5.33 -12.58 -10.12
CA CYS A 56 5.65 -11.15 -10.08
C CYS A 56 4.97 -10.39 -11.22
N VAL A 57 4.99 -10.96 -12.43
CA VAL A 57 4.31 -10.40 -13.61
C VAL A 57 2.80 -10.32 -13.37
N HIS A 58 2.18 -11.41 -12.92
CA HIS A 58 0.76 -11.44 -12.63
C HIS A 58 0.33 -10.43 -11.56
N LEU A 59 1.12 -10.30 -10.48
CA LEU A 59 0.86 -9.33 -9.43
C LEU A 59 0.88 -7.90 -9.94
N ARG A 60 1.90 -7.52 -10.72
CA ARG A 60 1.97 -6.20 -11.35
C ARG A 60 0.72 -5.92 -12.18
N GLN A 61 0.35 -6.86 -13.04
CA GLN A 61 -0.79 -6.69 -13.95
C GLN A 61 -2.15 -6.57 -13.26
N THR A 62 -2.31 -7.08 -12.04
CA THR A 62 -3.63 -7.23 -11.41
C THR A 62 -3.84 -6.39 -10.15
N ALA A 63 -2.76 -5.97 -9.46
CA ALA A 63 -2.85 -5.35 -8.14
C ALA A 63 -3.63 -4.02 -8.13
N HIS A 64 -3.46 -3.16 -9.14
CA HIS A 64 -4.24 -1.91 -9.24
C HIS A 64 -5.74 -2.18 -9.33
N ALA A 65 -6.13 -3.08 -10.23
CA ALA A 65 -7.53 -3.39 -10.50
C ALA A 65 -8.20 -4.07 -9.29
N SER A 66 -7.49 -4.92 -8.57
CA SER A 66 -8.03 -5.63 -7.40
C SER A 66 -8.29 -4.67 -6.23
N LEU A 67 -7.36 -3.76 -5.93
CA LEU A 67 -7.53 -2.72 -4.91
C LEU A 67 -8.67 -1.76 -5.26
N GLU A 68 -8.77 -1.34 -6.51
CA GLU A 68 -9.84 -0.47 -6.97
C GLU A 68 -11.21 -1.15 -6.85
N TRP A 69 -11.31 -2.42 -7.26
CA TRP A 69 -12.53 -3.20 -7.10
C TRP A 69 -12.96 -3.32 -5.64
N ALA A 70 -12.01 -3.62 -4.74
CA ALA A 70 -12.28 -3.74 -3.31
C ALA A 70 -12.79 -2.41 -2.72
N ARG A 71 -12.11 -1.31 -3.04
CA ARG A 71 -12.48 0.06 -2.63
C ARG A 71 -13.88 0.45 -3.11
N GLN A 72 -14.18 0.21 -4.38
CA GLN A 72 -15.50 0.52 -4.96
C GLN A 72 -16.63 -0.26 -4.28
N ARG A 73 -16.39 -1.53 -3.93
CA ARG A 73 -17.40 -2.34 -3.24
C ARG A 73 -17.62 -1.91 -1.80
N ASP A 74 -16.58 -1.53 -1.08
CA ASP A 74 -16.73 -0.96 0.25
C ASP A 74 -17.47 0.39 0.19
N ALA A 75 -17.14 1.25 -0.78
CA ALA A 75 -17.85 2.51 -1.00
C ALA A 75 -19.33 2.30 -1.38
N ALA A 76 -19.65 1.30 -2.21
CA ALA A 76 -21.03 0.95 -2.56
C ALA A 76 -21.83 0.43 -1.36
N ARG A 77 -21.18 -0.24 -0.41
CA ARG A 77 -21.81 -0.69 0.85
C ARG A 77 -22.06 0.48 1.80
N TRP A 78 -21.17 1.48 1.83
CA TRP A 78 -21.20 2.59 2.78
C TRP A 78 -20.99 3.98 2.13
N PRO A 79 -21.87 4.42 1.22
CA PRO A 79 -21.62 5.59 0.36
C PRO A 79 -21.56 6.93 1.12
N ALA A 80 -22.21 7.02 2.27
CA ALA A 80 -22.17 8.22 3.11
C ALA A 80 -20.86 8.34 3.91
N ALA A 81 -20.19 7.22 4.17
CA ALA A 81 -19.03 7.15 5.05
C ALA A 81 -17.69 7.01 4.31
N LEU A 82 -17.73 6.65 3.02
CA LEU A 82 -16.55 6.49 2.18
C LEU A 82 -16.73 7.36 0.92
N LYS A 83 -16.13 8.54 0.93
CA LYS A 83 -16.03 9.41 -0.24
C LYS A 83 -14.57 9.46 -0.69
N PRO A 84 -14.26 9.23 -1.97
CA PRO A 84 -12.92 9.47 -2.48
C PRO A 84 -12.57 10.95 -2.30
N ALA A 85 -11.43 11.27 -1.69
CA ALA A 85 -11.02 12.66 -1.46
C ALA A 85 -10.90 13.46 -2.77
N ASP A 86 -10.49 12.82 -3.87
CA ASP A 86 -10.21 13.47 -5.16
C ASP A 86 -10.76 12.72 -6.39
N GLY A 87 -11.51 11.62 -6.18
CA GLY A 87 -12.09 10.81 -7.25
C GLY A 87 -11.10 9.98 -8.09
N ARG A 88 -9.80 10.06 -7.85
CA ARG A 88 -8.78 9.35 -8.65
C ARG A 88 -8.70 7.86 -8.28
N THR A 89 -8.40 7.02 -9.29
CA THR A 89 -8.15 5.58 -9.12
C THR A 89 -6.76 5.33 -8.51
N PHE A 90 -6.53 4.12 -8.00
CA PHE A 90 -5.19 3.70 -7.55
C PHE A 90 -4.13 3.78 -8.66
N GLU A 91 -4.51 3.48 -9.91
CA GLU A 91 -3.63 3.59 -11.07
C GLU A 91 -3.20 5.04 -11.30
N ALA A 92 -4.15 5.96 -11.46
CA ALA A 92 -3.88 7.38 -11.66
C ALA A 92 -3.06 8.01 -10.52
N ARG A 93 -3.30 7.57 -9.27
CA ARG A 93 -2.53 8.02 -8.11
C ARG A 93 -1.11 7.46 -8.11
N SER A 94 -0.92 6.21 -8.55
CA SER A 94 0.42 5.61 -8.68
C SER A 94 1.23 6.30 -9.76
N GLU A 95 0.64 6.54 -10.93
CA GLU A 95 1.27 7.27 -12.04
C GLU A 95 1.67 8.69 -11.64
N ALA A 96 0.77 9.43 -10.99
CA ALA A 96 1.06 10.79 -10.52
C ALA A 96 2.23 10.79 -9.52
N ALA A 97 2.23 9.86 -8.58
CA ALA A 97 3.27 9.76 -7.58
C ALA A 97 4.62 9.33 -8.20
N GLU A 98 4.62 8.50 -9.26
CA GLU A 98 5.81 8.20 -10.06
C GLU A 98 6.35 9.42 -10.79
N ALA A 99 5.48 10.20 -11.43
CA ALA A 99 5.86 11.45 -12.09
C ALA A 99 6.49 12.46 -11.12
N GLU A 100 5.97 12.60 -9.90
CA GLU A 100 6.55 13.48 -8.87
C GLU A 100 7.98 13.08 -8.49
N VAL A 101 8.29 11.78 -8.42
CA VAL A 101 9.64 11.29 -8.12
C VAL A 101 10.59 11.53 -9.29
N VAL A 102 10.14 11.34 -10.53
CA VAL A 102 10.94 11.61 -11.73
C VAL A 102 11.24 13.09 -11.88
N LEU A 103 10.26 13.95 -11.59
CA LEU A 103 10.39 15.40 -11.74
C LEU A 103 11.00 16.10 -10.52
N GLY A 104 11.26 15.38 -9.42
CA GLY A 104 11.82 15.93 -8.19
C GLY A 104 10.89 16.93 -7.48
N LEU A 105 9.58 16.86 -7.73
CA LEU A 105 8.60 17.86 -7.29
C LEU A 105 8.10 17.64 -5.86
N ARG A 106 8.90 16.98 -5.00
CA ARG A 106 8.47 16.58 -3.65
C ARG A 106 8.22 17.75 -2.69
N ASP A 107 8.70 18.96 -3.01
CA ASP A 107 8.63 20.14 -2.14
C ASP A 107 7.99 21.35 -2.85
N GLN A 108 6.66 21.38 -2.96
CA GLN A 108 5.95 22.66 -3.16
C GLN A 108 4.88 22.85 -2.09
N GLU A 109 5.24 23.66 -1.09
CA GLU A 109 4.40 24.18 -0.03
C GLU A 109 3.27 25.07 -0.57
N ALA A 110 2.04 24.59 -0.44
CA ALA A 110 0.83 25.39 -0.30
C ALA A 110 -0.14 24.55 0.53
N VAL A 111 -0.77 25.14 1.57
CA VAL A 111 -1.82 24.57 2.43
C VAL A 111 -1.73 23.05 2.54
N LEU A 112 -1.03 22.49 3.55
CA LEU A 112 -0.74 21.05 3.67
C LEU A 112 -1.94 20.22 3.21
N PRO A 113 -1.96 19.75 1.95
CA PRO A 113 -3.13 19.08 1.43
C PRO A 113 -3.32 17.82 2.28
N LEU A 114 -4.55 17.33 2.44
CA LEU A 114 -4.84 16.12 3.21
C LEU A 114 -3.83 14.99 2.91
N ALA A 115 -3.41 14.85 1.65
CA ALA A 115 -2.37 13.93 1.20
C ALA A 115 -0.99 14.13 1.87
N ALA A 116 -0.55 15.36 2.09
CA ALA A 116 0.73 15.65 2.76
C ALA A 116 0.68 15.35 4.26
N VAL A 117 -0.44 15.65 4.95
CA VAL A 117 -0.64 15.23 6.34
C VAL A 117 -0.67 13.70 6.42
N ALA A 118 -1.48 13.07 5.57
CA ALA A 118 -1.63 11.63 5.52
C ALA A 118 -0.31 10.90 5.22
N ARG A 119 0.54 11.48 4.36
CA ARG A 119 1.91 11.01 4.11
C ARG A 119 2.74 11.02 5.39
N ARG A 120 2.78 12.16 6.10
CA ARG A 120 3.52 12.29 7.37
C ARG A 120 3.03 11.28 8.41
N VAL A 121 1.72 11.06 8.48
CA VAL A 121 1.12 10.05 9.37
C VAL A 121 1.55 8.64 8.98
N ALA A 122 1.48 8.27 7.69
CA ALA A 122 1.92 6.96 7.22
C ALA A 122 3.40 6.71 7.50
N ASP A 123 4.26 7.69 7.24
CA ASP A 123 5.70 7.62 7.50
C ASP A 123 5.99 7.51 9.01
N ALA A 124 5.30 8.29 9.84
CA ALA A 124 5.40 8.20 11.29
C ALA A 124 4.94 6.84 11.81
N TRP A 125 3.85 6.28 11.26
CA TRP A 125 3.29 5.01 11.73
C TRP A 125 4.24 3.82 11.59
N LEU A 126 5.12 3.86 10.57
CA LEU A 126 6.17 2.85 10.38
C LEU A 126 7.24 2.90 11.47
N THR A 127 7.44 4.05 12.09
CA THR A 127 8.54 4.29 13.04
C THR A 127 8.03 4.31 14.48
N ASP A 128 7.00 5.10 14.74
CA ASP A 128 6.40 5.31 16.05
C ASP A 128 4.91 5.64 15.92
N ARG A 129 4.08 4.71 16.41
CA ARG A 129 2.62 4.85 16.38
C ARG A 129 2.14 6.02 17.22
N GLU A 130 2.74 6.29 18.38
CA GLU A 130 2.30 7.36 19.27
C GLU A 130 2.56 8.72 18.64
N VAL A 131 3.68 8.88 17.94
CA VAL A 131 3.96 10.07 17.12
C VAL A 131 2.91 10.24 16.02
N ALA A 132 2.53 9.17 15.34
CA ALA A 132 1.51 9.23 14.29
C ALA A 132 0.13 9.63 14.84
N LEU A 133 -0.26 9.10 16.01
CA LEU A 133 -1.51 9.46 16.70
C LEU A 133 -1.49 10.92 17.17
N ALA A 134 -0.37 11.41 17.70
CA ALA A 134 -0.19 12.80 18.08
C ALA A 134 -0.34 13.74 16.88
N LEU A 135 0.27 13.41 15.73
CA LEU A 135 0.12 14.17 14.50
C LEU A 135 -1.34 14.26 14.01
N ILE A 136 -2.09 13.16 14.14
CA ILE A 136 -3.53 13.16 13.83
C ILE A 136 -4.27 14.09 14.78
N ALA A 137 -4.04 13.97 16.09
CA ALA A 137 -4.71 14.77 17.11
C ALA A 137 -4.45 16.28 16.92
N GLU A 138 -3.20 16.67 16.68
CA GLU A 138 -2.81 18.05 16.40
C GLU A 138 -3.50 18.61 15.15
N THR A 139 -3.53 17.82 14.07
CA THR A 139 -4.18 18.24 12.81
C THR A 139 -5.69 18.38 12.99
N VAL A 140 -6.33 17.45 13.70
CA VAL A 140 -7.77 17.50 13.99
C VAL A 140 -8.11 18.70 14.87
N ALA A 141 -7.28 19.03 15.85
CA ALA A 141 -7.46 20.23 16.69
C ALA A 141 -7.36 21.54 15.87
N GLY A 142 -6.61 21.54 14.78
CA GLY A 142 -6.56 22.64 13.80
C GLY A 142 -7.83 22.80 12.96
N GLY A 143 -8.72 21.80 12.95
CA GLY A 143 -10.02 21.84 12.27
C GLY A 143 -9.98 21.69 10.74
N GLU A 144 -8.80 21.51 10.16
CA GLU A 144 -8.61 21.43 8.69
C GLU A 144 -8.97 20.04 8.14
N CYS A 145 -8.85 19.00 8.95
CA CYS A 145 -9.06 17.61 8.56
C CYS A 145 -9.76 16.81 9.66
N THR A 146 -10.48 15.76 9.28
CA THR A 146 -11.00 14.77 10.23
C THR A 146 -9.99 13.64 10.40
N GLY A 147 -9.92 13.04 11.60
CA GLY A 147 -9.02 11.90 11.84
C GLY A 147 -9.30 10.71 10.93
N GLU A 148 -10.58 10.45 10.62
CA GLU A 148 -10.98 9.42 9.66
C GLU A 148 -10.47 9.73 8.25
N GLY A 149 -10.60 10.98 7.79
CA GLY A 149 -10.13 11.40 6.48
C GLY A 149 -8.61 11.28 6.34
N ILE A 150 -7.87 11.60 7.41
CA ILE A 150 -6.40 11.43 7.44
C ILE A 150 -6.03 9.96 7.32
N LEU A 151 -6.69 9.07 8.09
CA LEU A 151 -6.42 7.64 8.03
C LEU A 151 -6.84 7.00 6.69
N ASP A 152 -7.93 7.46 6.07
CA ASP A 152 -8.36 7.01 4.75
C ASP A 152 -7.32 7.37 3.69
N GLU A 153 -6.87 8.62 3.68
CA GLU A 153 -5.87 9.07 2.72
C GLU A 153 -4.50 8.40 2.99
N ALA A 154 -4.14 8.18 4.27
CA ALA A 154 -2.90 7.49 4.64
C ALA A 154 -2.90 6.02 4.19
N THR A 155 -4.07 5.36 4.30
CA THR A 155 -4.30 4.01 3.77
C THR A 155 -4.05 3.96 2.26
N VAL A 156 -4.63 4.91 1.53
CA VAL A 156 -4.48 4.97 0.06
C VAL A 156 -3.02 5.24 -0.31
N ILE A 157 -2.37 6.16 0.38
CA ILE A 157 -0.95 6.47 0.19
C ILE A 157 -0.06 5.24 0.37
N ALA A 158 -0.23 4.49 1.46
CA ALA A 158 0.55 3.28 1.72
C ALA A 158 0.29 2.19 0.66
N ALA A 159 -0.96 2.03 0.21
CA ALA A 159 -1.29 1.09 -0.86
C ALA A 159 -0.69 1.51 -2.22
N VAL A 160 -0.69 2.81 -2.54
CA VAL A 160 -0.02 3.36 -3.73
C VAL A 160 1.49 3.11 -3.67
N ASP A 161 2.14 3.27 -2.52
CA ASP A 161 3.56 2.95 -2.37
C ASP A 161 3.83 1.47 -2.66
N GLY A 162 2.98 0.57 -2.16
CA GLY A 162 3.07 -0.86 -2.47
C GLY A 162 2.98 -1.15 -3.98
N LEU A 163 2.02 -0.52 -4.66
CA LEU A 163 1.85 -0.62 -6.11
C LEU A 163 3.08 -0.11 -6.87
N ARG A 164 3.68 0.99 -6.44
CA ARG A 164 4.90 1.55 -7.05
C ARG A 164 6.12 0.65 -6.85
N MET A 165 6.24 0.00 -5.69
CA MET A 165 7.33 -0.96 -5.45
C MET A 165 7.22 -2.16 -6.40
N LEU A 166 5.99 -2.57 -6.75
CA LEU A 166 5.76 -3.58 -7.79
C LEU A 166 6.09 -3.06 -9.20
N HIS A 167 5.72 -1.83 -9.55
CA HIS A 167 5.71 -1.34 -10.94
C HIS A 167 6.99 -0.71 -11.46
N ARG A 168 8.01 -0.51 -10.63
CA ARG A 168 9.23 0.21 -11.07
C ARG A 168 9.86 -0.48 -12.29
N LEU A 169 9.68 0.12 -13.46
CA LEU A 169 10.16 -0.44 -14.72
C LEU A 169 11.69 -0.56 -14.69
N PRO A 170 12.27 -1.65 -15.20
CA PRO A 170 13.69 -1.67 -15.52
C PRO A 170 13.96 -0.55 -16.51
N ASN A 171 14.90 0.34 -16.20
CA ASN A 171 15.37 1.34 -17.15
C ASN A 171 16.20 0.62 -18.22
N GLY A 172 15.56 0.22 -19.33
CA GLY A 172 16.24 -0.31 -20.51
C GLY A 172 16.10 -1.83 -20.74
N PRO A 173 16.68 -2.34 -21.84
CA PRO A 173 16.55 -3.73 -22.30
C PRO A 173 17.43 -4.72 -21.50
N GLN A 174 17.59 -4.51 -20.19
CA GLN A 174 18.29 -5.47 -19.33
C GLN A 174 17.37 -6.64 -18.98
N GLU A 175 17.95 -7.83 -18.90
CA GLU A 175 17.26 -8.99 -18.33
C GLU A 175 16.78 -8.66 -16.90
N PRO A 176 15.57 -9.09 -16.54
CA PRO A 176 15.01 -8.80 -15.22
C PRO A 176 15.88 -9.48 -14.15
N ASP A 177 16.48 -8.67 -13.28
CA ASP A 177 17.16 -9.15 -12.09
C ASP A 177 16.13 -9.76 -11.12
N ALA A 178 16.13 -11.08 -11.03
CA ALA A 178 15.18 -11.81 -10.20
C ALA A 178 15.35 -11.51 -8.70
N ALA A 179 16.57 -11.29 -8.22
CA ALA A 179 16.78 -10.92 -6.82
C ALA A 179 16.16 -9.57 -6.52
N LEU A 180 16.28 -8.61 -7.44
CA LEU A 180 15.61 -7.32 -7.35
C LEU A 180 14.07 -7.46 -7.39
N GLU A 181 13.52 -8.35 -8.22
CA GLU A 181 12.08 -8.63 -8.26
C GLU A 181 11.56 -9.23 -6.94
N ALA A 182 12.33 -10.13 -6.31
CA ALA A 182 12.01 -10.65 -4.98
C ALA A 182 12.03 -9.55 -3.91
N GLU A 183 13.05 -8.69 -3.93
CA GLU A 183 13.17 -7.56 -3.01
C GLU A 183 11.99 -6.58 -3.16
N ARG A 184 11.60 -6.28 -4.40
CA ARG A 184 10.42 -5.44 -4.71
C ARG A 184 9.14 -6.02 -4.12
N CYS A 185 8.92 -7.33 -4.28
CA CYS A 185 7.77 -8.01 -3.70
C CYS A 185 7.76 -7.87 -2.16
N LEU A 186 8.91 -8.07 -1.50
CA LEU A 186 9.01 -7.92 -0.05
C LEU A 186 8.74 -6.48 0.41
N ARG A 187 9.30 -5.47 -0.29
CA ARG A 187 9.03 -4.06 0.01
C ARG A 187 7.56 -3.69 -0.22
N ALA A 188 6.94 -4.18 -1.29
CA ALA A 188 5.52 -3.99 -1.56
C ALA A 188 4.65 -4.62 -0.46
N SER A 189 5.01 -5.82 0.01
CA SER A 189 4.34 -6.51 1.11
C SER A 189 4.30 -5.65 2.38
N THR A 190 5.41 -5.01 2.75
CA THR A 190 5.47 -4.10 3.90
C THR A 190 4.53 -2.90 3.74
N ALA A 191 4.48 -2.30 2.56
CA ALA A 191 3.61 -1.16 2.28
C ALA A 191 2.12 -1.55 2.32
N PHE A 192 1.75 -2.70 1.74
CA PHE A 192 0.38 -3.21 1.84
C PHE A 192 -0.02 -3.59 3.27
N ALA A 193 0.91 -4.13 4.06
CA ALA A 193 0.67 -4.40 5.47
C ALA A 193 0.41 -3.11 6.26
N LEU A 194 1.19 -2.04 6.00
CA LEU A 194 0.94 -0.72 6.58
C LEU A 194 -0.45 -0.20 6.20
N ALA A 195 -0.82 -0.28 4.93
CA ALA A 195 -2.15 0.13 4.47
C ALA A 195 -3.26 -0.64 5.21
N ALA A 196 -3.09 -1.94 5.43
CA ALA A 196 -4.05 -2.75 6.17
C ALA A 196 -4.14 -2.31 7.66
N VAL A 197 -3.02 -2.01 8.29
CA VAL A 197 -2.98 -1.48 9.66
C VAL A 197 -3.76 -0.17 9.76
N LEU A 198 -3.48 0.79 8.87
CA LEU A 198 -4.15 2.11 8.83
C LEU A 198 -5.66 1.99 8.54
N ALA A 199 -6.05 1.13 7.59
CA ALA A 199 -7.46 0.85 7.27
C ALA A 199 -8.22 0.21 8.44
N SER A 200 -7.50 -0.45 9.36
CA SER A 200 -8.07 -1.15 10.50
C SER A 200 -8.05 -0.37 11.82
N CYS A 201 -7.45 0.82 11.83
CA CYS A 201 -7.21 1.59 13.06
C CYS A 201 -8.38 2.53 13.36
N ASP A 202 -9.09 2.30 14.45
CA ASP A 202 -10.04 3.27 14.99
C ASP A 202 -9.31 4.25 15.93
N LEU A 203 -9.72 5.52 15.88
CA LEU A 203 -9.25 6.58 16.78
C LEU A 203 -10.27 6.63 17.93
N ASP A 204 -10.06 5.78 18.93
CA ASP A 204 -10.85 5.77 20.17
C ASP A 204 -10.43 6.91 21.10
#